data_AF-A0A841H7P0-F1
#
_entry.id   AF-A0A841H7P0-F1
#
_cell.length_a   1.000
_cell.length_b   1.000
_cell.length_c   1.000
_cell.angle_alpha   90.00
_cell.angle_beta   90.00
_cell.angle_gamma   90.00
#
_symmetry.space_group_name_H-M   'P 1'
#
loop_
_entity.id
_entity.type
_entity.pdbx_description
1 polymer ?
#
loop_
_entity_poly.entity_id
_entity_poly.type
_entity_poly.pdbx_seq_one_letter_code
_entity_poly.pdbx_strand_id
1 'polypeptide(L)'
;MASLRRLAWMCRNLAKQHVDDPDVPAAPSGAGGYAEWVQIALILYRVELEKSLRESEDYLNEMPGVLAVFGLDEAPHYSSFCRWENEYRMRELRRLLR
;
A
#
# COMPACT_ATOMS: atom_id res chain seq x y z
N MET A 1 7.83 -19.66 5.79
CA MET A 1 7.74 -18.18 5.63
C MET A 1 7.89 -17.88 4.15
N ALA A 2 6.87 -17.33 3.49
CA ALA A 2 6.99 -16.91 2.11
C ALA A 2 8.10 -15.84 1.99
N SER A 3 8.82 -15.79 0.86
CA SER A 3 9.78 -14.69 0.66
C SER A 3 9.02 -13.35 0.71
N LEU A 4 9.62 -12.32 1.31
CA LEU A 4 9.01 -10.98 1.43
C LEU A 4 8.57 -10.42 0.07
N ARG A 5 9.34 -10.71 -0.98
CA ARG A 5 8.97 -10.40 -2.37
C ARG A 5 7.71 -11.14 -2.83
N ARG A 6 7.52 -12.41 -2.45
CA ARG A 6 6.29 -13.16 -2.76
C ARG A 6 5.09 -12.58 -2.01
N LEU A 7 5.27 -12.18 -0.75
CA LEU A 7 4.23 -11.48 0.02
C LEU A 7 3.84 -10.17 -0.68
N ALA A 8 4.81 -9.34 -1.07
CA ALA A 8 4.56 -8.11 -1.81
C ALA A 8 3.80 -8.34 -3.13
N TRP A 9 4.16 -9.39 -3.88
CA TRP A 9 3.45 -9.77 -5.10
C TRP A 9 2.00 -10.18 -4.83
N MET A 10 1.77 -10.94 -3.76
CA MET A 10 0.42 -11.34 -3.35
C MET A 10 -0.43 -10.12 -2.99
N CYS A 11 0.09 -9.21 -2.17
CA CYS A 11 -0.60 -7.97 -1.77
C CYS A 11 -0.93 -7.09 -2.99
N ARG A 12 0.03 -6.93 -3.93
CA ARG A 12 -0.19 -6.21 -5.19
C ARG A 12 -1.33 -6.81 -6.00
N ASN A 13 -1.32 -8.13 -6.19
CA ASN A 13 -2.32 -8.81 -7.01
C ASN A 13 -3.72 -8.69 -6.39
N LEU A 14 -3.83 -8.86 -5.07
CA LEU A 14 -5.10 -8.68 -4.35
C LEU A 14 -5.62 -7.24 -4.49
N ALA A 15 -4.75 -6.25 -4.34
CA ALA A 15 -5.15 -4.85 -4.48
C ALA A 15 -5.60 -4.51 -5.91
N LYS A 16 -4.87 -4.99 -6.93
CA LYS A 16 -5.25 -4.81 -8.33
C LYS A 16 -6.58 -5.47 -8.70
N GLN A 17 -6.94 -6.58 -8.05
CA GLN A 17 -8.25 -7.21 -8.23
C GLN A 17 -9.40 -6.43 -7.57
N HIS A 18 -9.11 -5.53 -6.64
CA HIS A 18 -10.10 -4.78 -5.87
C HIS A 18 -10.48 -3.43 -6.48
N VAL A 19 -9.61 -2.86 -7.31
CA VAL A 19 -9.81 -1.52 -7.91
C VAL A 19 -10.44 -1.62 -9.30
N ASP A 20 -11.17 -0.58 -9.71
CA ASP A 20 -11.82 -0.52 -11.02
C ASP A 20 -10.81 -0.39 -12.17
N ASP A 21 -9.70 0.34 -11.95
CA ASP A 21 -8.60 0.50 -12.91
C ASP A 21 -7.27 0.05 -12.31
N PRO A 22 -6.80 -1.17 -12.64
CA PRO A 22 -5.56 -1.72 -12.09
C PRO A 22 -4.30 -1.22 -12.81
N ASP A 23 -4.41 -0.56 -13.96
CA ASP A 23 -3.26 -0.19 -14.80
C ASP A 23 -2.81 1.26 -14.61
N VAL A 24 -3.47 1.99 -13.70
CA VAL A 24 -3.00 3.29 -13.21
C VAL A 24 -1.55 3.17 -12.72
N PRO A 25 -0.65 4.06 -13.16
CA PRO A 25 0.74 4.12 -12.68
C PRO A 25 0.79 4.20 -11.14
N ALA A 26 1.86 3.69 -10.53
CA ALA A 26 1.93 3.62 -9.06
C ALA A 26 1.85 5.00 -8.38
N ALA A 27 2.50 6.01 -8.96
CA ALA A 27 2.51 7.39 -8.49
C ALA A 27 2.15 8.36 -9.65
N PRO A 28 0.87 8.45 -10.05
CA PRO A 28 0.48 9.13 -11.29
C PRO A 28 0.64 10.66 -11.25
N SER A 29 0.71 11.27 -10.06
CA SER A 29 0.93 12.73 -9.93
C SER A 29 2.33 13.10 -9.45
N GLY A 30 3.20 12.13 -9.14
CA GLY A 30 4.57 12.34 -8.64
C GLY A 30 4.71 13.07 -7.30
N ALA A 31 3.72 13.87 -6.88
CA ALA A 31 3.81 14.82 -5.77
C ALA A 31 2.85 14.54 -4.59
N GLY A 32 2.11 13.42 -4.61
CA GLY A 32 1.26 13.07 -3.46
C GLY A 32 0.03 12.21 -3.76
N GLY A 33 -0.16 11.79 -5.00
CA GLY A 33 -1.19 10.82 -5.38
C GLY A 33 -0.55 9.47 -5.67
N TYR A 34 -0.83 8.48 -4.85
CA TYR A 34 -0.55 7.07 -5.12
C TYR A 34 -1.81 6.44 -5.71
N ALA A 35 -1.67 5.53 -6.68
CA ALA A 35 -2.81 4.77 -7.18
C ALA A 35 -3.50 4.00 -6.05
N GLU A 36 -4.83 3.85 -6.12
CA GLU A 36 -5.60 3.19 -5.07
C GLU A 36 -5.09 1.76 -4.81
N TRP A 37 -4.70 1.03 -5.87
CA TRP A 37 -4.12 -0.30 -5.72
C TRP A 37 -2.79 -0.31 -4.96
N VAL A 38 -1.97 0.75 -5.08
CA VAL A 38 -0.71 0.87 -4.32
C VAL A 38 -1.01 1.07 -2.84
N GLN A 39 -1.97 1.95 -2.53
CA GLN A 39 -2.36 2.25 -1.15
C GLN A 39 -2.85 0.97 -0.46
N ILE A 40 -3.77 0.24 -1.08
CA ILE A 40 -4.32 -1.02 -0.55
C ILE A 40 -3.20 -2.06 -0.41
N ALA A 41 -2.38 -2.25 -1.45
CA ALA A 41 -1.32 -3.26 -1.43
C ALA A 41 -0.31 -3.02 -0.29
N LEU A 42 0.07 -1.76 -0.08
CA LEU A 42 1.02 -1.39 0.97
C LEU A 42 0.41 -1.49 2.38
N ILE A 43 -0.88 -1.17 2.56
CA ILE A 43 -1.58 -1.43 3.83
C ILE A 43 -1.61 -2.93 4.13
N LEU A 44 -1.98 -3.77 3.16
CA LEU A 44 -2.01 -5.22 3.33
C LEU A 44 -0.62 -5.75 3.70
N TYR A 45 0.40 -5.33 2.97
CA TYR A 45 1.78 -5.73 3.23
C TYR A 45 2.22 -5.32 4.64
N ARG A 46 1.88 -4.10 5.06
CA ARG A 46 2.17 -3.59 6.41
C ARG A 46 1.54 -4.44 7.51
N VAL A 47 0.26 -4.78 7.35
CA VAL A 47 -0.50 -5.59 8.31
C VAL A 47 0.14 -6.98 8.45
N GLU A 48 0.53 -7.60 7.34
CA GLU A 48 1.21 -8.91 7.34
C GLU A 48 2.62 -8.87 7.95
N LEU A 49 3.30 -7.72 7.90
CA LEU A 49 4.58 -7.53 8.57
C LEU A 49 4.46 -7.22 10.08
N GLU A 50 3.25 -6.91 10.56
CA GLU A 50 2.97 -6.53 11.96
C GLU A 50 3.82 -5.35 12.47
N LYS A 51 4.26 -4.47 11.56
CA LYS A 51 5.11 -3.30 11.89
C LYS A 51 4.28 -2.05 12.15
N SER A 52 4.83 -1.15 12.99
CA SER A 52 4.29 0.21 13.12
C SER A 52 4.44 1.00 11.82
N LEU A 53 3.71 2.11 11.69
CA LEU A 53 3.74 2.93 10.47
C LEU A 53 5.15 3.43 10.13
N ARG A 54 5.91 3.89 11.13
CA ARG A 54 7.28 4.40 10.94
C ARG A 54 8.27 3.29 10.61
N GLU A 55 8.20 2.18 11.33
CA GLU A 55 9.04 1.01 11.02
C GLU A 55 8.77 0.46 9.63
N SER A 56 7.53 0.60 9.13
CA SER A 56 7.17 0.11 7.80
C SER A 56 7.75 0.98 6.69
N GLU A 57 7.76 2.30 6.87
CA GLU A 57 8.45 3.25 6.00
C GLU A 57 9.95 2.94 5.94
N ASP A 58 10.62 2.89 7.10
CA ASP A 58 12.05 2.61 7.21
C ASP A 58 12.39 1.25 6.57
N TYR A 59 11.63 0.20 6.92
CA TYR A 59 11.86 -1.15 6.43
C TYR A 59 11.66 -1.29 4.90
N LEU A 60 10.70 -0.57 4.33
CA LEU A 60 10.50 -0.57 2.87
C LEU A 60 11.64 0.16 2.17
N ASN A 61 12.12 1.28 2.71
CA ASN A 61 13.25 2.03 2.17
C ASN A 61 14.56 1.22 2.22
N GLU A 62 14.74 0.33 3.20
CA GLU A 62 15.86 -0.62 3.25
C GLU A 62 15.74 -1.76 2.21
N MET A 63 14.57 -1.94 1.60
CA MET A 63 14.25 -3.04 0.68
C MET A 63 13.77 -2.56 -0.69
N PRO A 64 14.64 -1.93 -1.52
CA PRO A 64 14.26 -1.41 -2.84
C PRO A 64 13.70 -2.50 -3.76
N GLY A 65 14.18 -3.74 -3.63
CA GLY A 65 13.67 -4.88 -4.40
C GLY A 65 12.26 -5.35 -4.01
N VAL A 66 11.71 -4.88 -2.89
CA VAL A 66 10.30 -5.04 -2.49
C VAL A 66 9.50 -3.82 -2.96
N LEU A 67 10.00 -2.60 -2.77
CA LEU A 67 9.35 -1.38 -3.28
C LEU A 67 9.12 -1.42 -4.80
N ALA A 68 10.09 -1.94 -5.56
CA ALA A 68 9.96 -2.13 -6.99
C ALA A 68 8.78 -3.03 -7.40
N VAL A 69 8.34 -3.96 -6.54
CA VAL A 69 7.13 -4.76 -6.81
C VAL A 69 5.89 -3.88 -6.88
N PHE A 70 5.83 -2.83 -6.05
CA PHE A 70 4.76 -1.84 -6.04
C PHE A 70 4.97 -0.73 -7.06
N GLY A 71 6.07 -0.77 -7.84
CA GLY A 71 6.40 0.27 -8.83
C GLY A 71 6.83 1.59 -8.20
N LEU A 72 7.43 1.54 -7.00
CA LEU A 72 7.91 2.71 -6.28
C LEU A 72 9.43 2.66 -6.12
N ASP A 73 10.04 3.84 -6.14
CA ASP A 73 11.48 4.01 -5.86
C ASP A 73 11.74 4.38 -4.39
N GLU A 74 10.75 4.98 -3.72
CA GLU A 74 10.80 5.38 -2.32
C GLU A 74 9.50 4.95 -1.61
N ALA A 75 9.59 4.61 -0.33
CA ALA A 75 8.42 4.29 0.46
C ALA A 75 7.55 5.53 0.69
N PRO A 76 6.21 5.39 0.74
CA PRO A 76 5.36 6.47 1.19
C PRO A 76 5.70 6.84 2.63
N HIS A 77 5.62 8.13 2.93
CA HIS A 77 5.80 8.63 4.29
C HIS A 77 4.75 8.02 5.24
N TYR A 78 5.10 7.77 6.51
CA TYR A 78 4.19 7.15 7.50
C TYR A 78 2.85 7.88 7.64
N SER A 79 2.81 9.19 7.39
CA SER A 79 1.58 9.98 7.41
C SER A 79 0.62 9.64 6.26
N SER A 80 1.15 9.21 5.11
CA SER A 80 0.35 8.70 3.99
C SER A 80 -0.34 7.40 4.38
N PHE A 81 0.37 6.46 4.99
CA PHE A 81 -0.22 5.22 5.51
C PHE A 81 -1.33 5.50 6.53
N CYS A 82 -1.08 6.36 7.50
CA CYS A 82 -2.07 6.77 8.51
C CYS A 82 -3.35 7.32 7.86
N ARG A 83 -3.18 8.19 6.86
CA ARG A 83 -4.29 8.79 6.12
C ARG A 83 -5.11 7.72 5.40
N TRP A 84 -4.46 6.83 4.65
CA TRP A 84 -5.15 5.80 3.87
C TRP A 84 -5.93 4.84 4.75
N GLU A 85 -5.32 4.30 5.80
CA GLU A 85 -5.99 3.39 6.73
C GLU A 85 -7.23 4.02 7.35
N ASN A 86 -7.14 5.31 7.72
CA ASN A 86 -8.29 6.04 8.21
C ASN A 86 -9.36 6.23 7.12
N GLU A 87 -8.98 6.58 5.89
CA GLU A 87 -9.91 6.73 4.77
C GLU A 87 -10.67 5.42 4.47
N TYR A 88 -10.00 4.27 4.41
CA TYR A 88 -10.64 2.96 4.18
C TYR A 88 -11.53 2.55 5.36
N ARG A 89 -11.08 2.73 6.60
CA ARG A 89 -11.90 2.46 7.79
C ARG A 89 -13.18 3.31 7.78
N MET A 90 -13.04 4.61 7.50
CA MET A 90 -14.19 5.51 7.44
C MET A 90 -15.12 5.21 6.26
N ARG A 91 -14.61 4.68 5.14
CA ARG A 91 -15.42 4.24 4.00
C ARG A 91 -16.39 3.13 4.43
N GLU A 92 -15.92 2.14 5.19
CA GLU A 92 -16.77 1.07 5.73
C GLU A 92 -17.80 1.59 6.73
N LEU A 93 -17.39 2.44 7.68
CA LEU A 93 -18.34 3.03 8.65
C LEU A 93 -19.44 3.83 7.96
N ARG A 94 -19.12 4.57 6.89
CA ARG A 94 -20.11 5.32 6.09
C ARG A 94 -21.04 4.41 5.30
N ARG A 95 -20.61 3.21 4.90
CA ARG A 95 -21.47 2.21 4.24
C ARG A 95 -22.54 1.70 5.19
N LEU A 96 -22.23 1.53 6.48
CA LEU A 96 -23.19 1.08 7.50
C LEU A 96 -24.30 2.10 7.82
N LEU A 97 -24.08 3.38 7.51
CA LEU A 97 -25.05 4.45 7.73
C LEU A 97 -26.05 4.59 6.58
N ARG A 98 -25.95 3.76 5.54
CA ARG A 98 -26.83 3.76 4.36
C ARG A 98 -27.61 2.46 4.28
#